data_AF-A0A0S2W042-F1
#
_entry.id   AF-A0A0S2W042-F1
#
_cell.length_a   1.000
_cell.length_b   1.000
_cell.length_c   1.000
_cell.angle_alpha   90.00
_cell.angle_beta   90.00
_cell.angle_gamma   90.00
#
_symmetry.space_group_name_H-M   'P 1'
#
loop_
_entity.id
_entity.type
_entity.pdbx_description
1 polymer ?
#
loop_
_entity_poly.entity_id
_entity_poly.type
_entity_poly.pdbx_seq_one_letter_code
_entity_poly.pdbx_strand_id
1 'polypeptide(L)'
;MAKINSSFSEQNIFLAKWSGFCLTRRANYVMFGYKRYITNISFIYDGTLNRTAKPVNGTEDGRMRPFLDEDFLLDTQTARALYHGVAEGMPILDYHCHVSPREIAEDRVFRNLTQLWLEGDHYKWRLMRANGVPERLITGSAPDEEKFQAWAATLERSAGNPLYHWSHLELKRYFGYDGHLTGANAKEVWDHCQAAIGEGMHVRDILKKSNVTLICTTDDPADTLEWHERLSDDPTLETKVLPAFRPDRAVNLEKEDFPEYIKRLSASAGMEIGGWQSLLDALEQRLNFFDAHGCALADHGLDNICFRPAGEAELDGILKKRLAGEGVTEEELWQYKTALLLFFGRGYAKRGWAMQMHFAAQRNNNSRMYRLLGPDTGYDSIGPAVRLPDLAAFLNALDENGELPRTILYSLEPGDNAGLVTLMGCYQGEGVRGKLQHGSAWWFNDCKEGMEAQLKNLAAGGVLGNFIGMLTDSRSFLSYTRHEYFRRILCALLGRWVEEGQFPDDRQALERLVADISYRNSVAYFGFGRYHLRGAETL
;
A
#
# COMPACT_ATOMS: atom_id res chain seq x y z
N MET A 1 13.42 55.50 32.05
CA MET A 1 13.97 56.83 32.34
C MET A 1 15.46 56.82 32.02
N ALA A 2 15.97 57.79 31.22
CA ALA A 2 17.40 58.17 31.06
C ALA A 2 18.43 57.06 30.67
N LYS A 3 19.61 57.33 30.09
CA LYS A 3 20.16 58.44 29.28
C LYS A 3 21.40 57.91 28.50
N ILE A 4 21.49 58.24 27.21
CA ILE A 4 22.61 58.88 26.48
C ILE A 4 24.06 58.70 27.01
N ASN A 5 24.95 58.20 26.13
CA ASN A 5 26.31 58.69 25.75
C ASN A 5 26.85 57.70 24.68
N SER A 6 27.23 58.01 23.43
CA SER A 6 28.05 59.07 22.80
C SER A 6 29.58 58.90 22.93
N SER A 7 30.23 58.44 21.85
CA SER A 7 31.61 58.80 21.48
C SER A 7 31.78 58.69 19.94
N PHE A 8 32.79 59.40 19.40
CA PHE A 8 32.92 59.76 17.97
C PHE A 8 34.35 59.49 17.47
N SER A 9 34.49 59.00 16.24
CA SER A 9 35.64 59.21 15.32
C SER A 9 35.27 58.58 13.95
N GLU A 10 35.01 59.31 12.85
CA GLU A 10 36.00 59.96 11.96
C GLU A 10 37.16 59.03 11.57
N GLN A 11 37.50 58.70 10.30
CA GLN A 11 37.20 59.20 8.93
C GLN A 11 37.37 58.01 7.91
N ASN A 12 37.07 58.00 6.59
CA ASN A 12 36.57 59.02 5.65
C ASN A 12 35.85 58.43 4.39
N ILE A 13 34.85 59.16 3.88
CA ILE A 13 34.43 59.46 2.47
C ILE A 13 34.80 58.51 1.29
N PHE A 14 33.79 58.06 0.52
CA PHE A 14 33.59 58.43 -0.91
C PHE A 14 32.12 58.27 -1.38
N LEU A 15 31.62 59.30 -2.08
CA LEU A 15 30.29 59.59 -2.72
C LEU A 15 29.16 58.51 -2.71
N ALA A 16 27.97 58.79 -2.15
CA ALA A 16 26.85 59.66 -2.62
C ALA A 16 25.95 58.99 -3.70
N LYS A 17 24.75 58.47 -3.36
CA LYS A 17 23.44 59.15 -3.10
C LYS A 17 22.79 59.77 -4.35
N TRP A 18 21.50 59.48 -4.56
CA TRP A 18 20.30 60.37 -4.54
C TRP A 18 19.08 59.57 -5.09
N SER A 19 18.13 59.14 -4.25
CA SER A 19 16.82 59.79 -3.92
C SER A 19 15.69 59.55 -4.95
N GLY A 20 14.42 59.32 -4.59
CA GLY A 20 13.81 59.14 -3.27
C GLY A 20 12.27 59.19 -3.27
N PHE A 21 11.66 58.70 -2.18
CA PHE A 21 10.38 59.10 -1.55
C PHE A 21 9.02 59.14 -2.33
N CYS A 22 8.18 58.15 -2.01
CA CYS A 22 6.86 58.26 -1.34
C CYS A 22 5.65 59.10 -1.86
N LEU A 23 4.49 58.40 -1.80
CA LEU A 23 3.15 58.81 -1.27
C LEU A 23 1.98 59.26 -2.20
N THR A 24 0.84 58.57 -1.96
CA THR A 24 -0.58 58.99 -1.99
C THR A 24 -1.43 59.14 -3.27
N ARG A 25 -2.38 58.19 -3.40
CA ARG A 25 -3.85 58.34 -3.65
C ARG A 25 -4.36 59.42 -4.64
N ARG A 26 -4.97 58.98 -5.77
CA ARG A 26 -6.44 58.91 -6.00
C ARG A 26 -6.76 58.45 -7.44
N ALA A 27 -7.97 57.93 -7.65
CA ALA A 27 -8.45 57.47 -8.96
C ALA A 27 -9.09 58.59 -9.79
N ASN A 28 -9.04 58.48 -11.12
CA ASN A 28 -10.18 58.74 -12.02
C ASN A 28 -9.94 58.25 -13.46
N TYR A 29 -11.04 57.96 -14.15
CA TYR A 29 -11.13 57.50 -15.55
C TYR A 29 -10.63 58.52 -16.58
N VAL A 30 -10.03 58.05 -17.69
CA VAL A 30 -10.30 58.54 -19.07
C VAL A 30 -10.18 57.37 -20.06
N MET A 31 -11.12 57.26 -21.01
CA MET A 31 -11.08 56.32 -22.14
C MET A 31 -10.46 56.94 -23.40
N PHE A 32 -9.59 56.20 -24.11
CA PHE A 32 -9.30 56.31 -25.54
C PHE A 32 -8.67 54.97 -26.00
N GLY A 33 -8.91 54.41 -27.19
CA GLY A 33 -9.86 54.76 -28.25
C GLY A 33 -9.68 53.79 -29.43
N TYR A 34 -10.70 53.02 -29.78
CA TYR A 34 -10.64 52.02 -30.85
C TYR A 34 -10.56 52.68 -32.25
N LYS A 35 -9.61 52.28 -33.10
CA LYS A 35 -9.71 52.47 -34.56
C LYS A 35 -9.12 51.30 -35.35
N ARG A 36 -9.98 50.74 -36.21
CA ARG A 36 -9.73 49.69 -37.20
C ARG A 36 -8.45 49.91 -38.02
N TYR A 37 -7.78 48.82 -38.37
CA TYR A 37 -7.44 48.54 -39.76
C TYR A 37 -7.89 47.13 -40.14
N ILE A 38 -8.63 47.04 -41.25
CA ILE A 38 -9.00 45.79 -41.91
C ILE A 38 -8.12 45.70 -43.15
N THR A 39 -7.44 44.58 -43.35
CA THR A 39 -6.88 44.19 -44.65
C THR A 39 -7.24 42.73 -44.93
N ASN A 40 -7.91 42.51 -46.06
CA ASN A 40 -8.26 41.17 -46.53
C ASN A 40 -7.02 40.47 -47.08
N ILE A 41 -6.78 39.23 -46.67
CA ILE A 41 -6.02 38.26 -47.47
C ILE A 41 -6.87 37.00 -47.56
N SER A 42 -7.37 36.75 -48.78
CA SER A 42 -8.11 35.55 -49.13
C SER A 42 -7.15 34.39 -49.25
N PHE A 43 -7.31 33.33 -48.44
CA PHE A 43 -6.61 32.08 -48.70
C PHE A 43 -7.43 31.19 -49.62
N ILE A 44 -6.79 30.80 -50.73
CA ILE A 44 -7.29 29.82 -51.69
C ILE A 44 -7.27 28.45 -51.02
N TYR A 45 -8.40 27.72 -51.08
CA TYR A 45 -8.44 26.31 -50.75
C TYR A 45 -7.77 25.54 -51.91
N ASP A 46 -6.53 25.08 -51.68
CA ASP A 46 -5.91 24.06 -52.50
C ASP A 46 -5.87 22.74 -51.72
N GLY A 47 -6.21 21.65 -52.39
CA GLY A 47 -6.55 20.38 -51.78
C GLY A 47 -5.40 19.39 -51.80
N THR A 48 -4.64 19.29 -50.71
CA THR A 48 -3.75 18.13 -50.43
C THR A 48 -3.57 17.91 -48.93
N LEU A 49 -4.63 17.52 -48.23
CA LEU A 49 -4.55 17.08 -46.83
C LEU A 49 -4.13 15.60 -46.74
N ASN A 50 -2.93 15.31 -47.23
CA ASN A 50 -2.28 14.02 -47.00
C ASN A 50 -1.60 14.05 -45.62
N ARG A 51 -2.42 13.94 -44.56
CA ARG A 51 -1.98 13.67 -43.20
C ARG A 51 -2.76 12.49 -42.66
N THR A 52 -2.14 11.32 -42.71
CA THR A 52 -2.53 10.14 -41.93
C THR A 52 -2.38 10.45 -40.45
N ALA A 53 -3.44 10.99 -39.84
CA ALA A 53 -3.57 11.00 -38.40
C ALA A 53 -3.64 9.52 -37.95
N LYS A 54 -2.57 9.04 -37.29
CA LYS A 54 -2.64 7.75 -36.58
C LYS A 54 -3.82 7.85 -35.59
N PRO A 55 -4.74 6.87 -35.55
CA PRO A 55 -5.85 6.91 -34.61
C PRO A 55 -5.31 6.85 -33.18
N VAL A 56 -5.56 7.91 -32.42
CA VAL A 56 -5.33 7.87 -30.97
C VAL A 56 -6.38 6.90 -30.40
N ASN A 57 -5.91 5.78 -29.85
CA ASN A 57 -6.70 4.71 -29.23
C ASN A 57 -7.56 3.84 -30.18
N GLY A 58 -7.13 3.65 -31.43
CA GLY A 58 -7.62 2.57 -32.30
C GLY A 58 -6.57 1.48 -32.48
N THR A 59 -7.00 0.23 -32.67
CA THR A 59 -6.17 -0.78 -33.35
C THR A 59 -5.90 -0.34 -34.80
N GLU A 60 -4.88 -0.89 -35.48
CA GLU A 60 -4.51 -0.47 -36.84
C GLU A 60 -5.63 -0.64 -37.90
N ASP A 61 -6.69 -1.40 -37.59
CA ASP A 61 -7.86 -1.59 -38.45
C ASP A 61 -9.14 -0.84 -37.98
N GLY A 62 -9.04 -0.03 -36.91
CA GLY A 62 -10.15 0.78 -36.40
C GLY A 62 -11.16 0.03 -35.52
N ARG A 63 -10.93 -1.24 -35.16
CA ARG A 63 -11.78 -1.96 -34.20
C ARG A 63 -11.53 -1.51 -32.76
N MET A 64 -12.62 -1.34 -32.01
CA MET A 64 -12.55 -1.17 -30.55
C MET A 64 -11.99 -2.45 -29.92
N ARG A 65 -11.08 -2.32 -28.95
CA ARG A 65 -10.60 -3.46 -28.16
C ARG A 65 -11.76 -3.99 -27.29
N PRO A 66 -11.97 -5.31 -27.17
CA PRO A 66 -12.93 -5.87 -26.22
C PRO A 66 -12.60 -5.47 -24.78
N PHE A 67 -13.61 -5.41 -23.92
CA PHE A 67 -13.37 -5.24 -22.49
C PHE A 67 -12.72 -6.52 -21.93
N LEU A 68 -11.60 -6.35 -21.21
CA LEU A 68 -10.89 -7.43 -20.51
C LEU A 68 -10.46 -8.61 -21.42
N ASP A 69 -10.00 -8.28 -22.63
CA ASP A 69 -9.27 -9.20 -23.50
C ASP A 69 -7.93 -9.64 -22.88
N GLU A 70 -7.24 -10.61 -23.49
CA GLU A 70 -5.95 -11.06 -22.94
C GLU A 70 -4.87 -9.96 -23.00
N ASP A 71 -5.01 -8.99 -23.91
CA ASP A 71 -4.20 -7.76 -24.01
C ASP A 71 -4.64 -6.64 -23.03
N PHE A 72 -5.48 -6.93 -22.02
CA PHE A 72 -6.01 -5.93 -21.10
C PHE A 72 -4.88 -5.13 -20.42
N LEU A 73 -4.97 -3.79 -20.53
CA LEU A 73 -3.95 -2.78 -20.17
C LEU A 73 -2.62 -2.82 -20.97
N LEU A 74 -2.42 -3.77 -21.87
CA LEU A 74 -1.20 -3.93 -22.68
C LEU A 74 -1.37 -3.16 -24.00
N ASP A 75 -1.05 -1.87 -23.95
CA ASP A 75 -1.23 -0.92 -25.06
C ASP A 75 -0.20 -1.09 -26.19
N THR A 76 1.01 -1.52 -25.87
CA THR A 76 2.21 -1.66 -26.72
C THR A 76 2.56 -3.12 -27.02
N GLN A 77 3.26 -3.40 -28.13
CA GLN A 77 3.70 -4.78 -28.45
C GLN A 77 4.75 -5.27 -27.46
N THR A 78 5.66 -4.41 -27.03
CA THR A 78 6.64 -4.71 -25.99
C THR A 78 5.97 -5.11 -24.67
N ALA A 79 4.90 -4.41 -24.24
CA ALA A 79 4.16 -4.76 -23.03
C ALA A 79 3.53 -6.15 -23.12
N ARG A 80 2.91 -6.48 -24.26
CA ARG A 80 2.30 -7.81 -24.51
C ARG A 80 3.32 -8.92 -24.42
N ALA A 81 4.45 -8.74 -25.12
CA ALA A 81 5.52 -9.71 -25.10
C ALA A 81 6.15 -9.87 -23.70
N LEU A 82 6.30 -8.79 -22.92
CA LEU A 82 6.81 -8.87 -21.54
C LEU A 82 5.84 -9.55 -20.58
N TYR A 83 4.54 -9.26 -20.69
CA TYR A 83 3.53 -9.86 -19.83
C TYR A 83 3.33 -11.35 -20.14
N HIS A 84 2.94 -11.71 -21.37
CA HIS A 84 2.65 -13.09 -21.74
C HIS A 84 3.90 -13.98 -21.82
N GLY A 85 5.06 -13.40 -22.15
CA GLY A 85 6.32 -14.13 -22.22
C GLY A 85 7.00 -14.38 -20.86
N VAL A 86 6.66 -13.59 -19.83
CA VAL A 86 7.32 -13.66 -18.51
C VAL A 86 6.34 -13.46 -17.36
N ALA A 87 5.78 -12.26 -17.20
CA ALA A 87 5.10 -11.86 -15.96
C ALA A 87 3.90 -12.76 -15.62
N GLU A 88 3.14 -13.20 -16.62
CA GLU A 88 1.97 -14.07 -16.49
C GLU A 88 2.34 -15.44 -15.87
N GLY A 89 3.49 -16.00 -16.24
CA GLY A 89 3.95 -17.30 -15.73
C GLY A 89 4.63 -17.24 -14.35
N MET A 90 4.97 -16.05 -13.85
CA MET A 90 5.66 -15.93 -12.56
C MET A 90 4.76 -16.36 -11.39
N PRO A 91 5.25 -17.12 -10.40
CA PRO A 91 4.48 -17.46 -9.21
C PRO A 91 4.18 -16.22 -8.35
N ILE A 92 3.28 -16.35 -7.39
CA ILE A 92 2.97 -15.29 -6.42
C ILE A 92 3.72 -15.52 -5.12
N LEU A 93 4.29 -14.43 -4.60
CA LEU A 93 4.78 -14.30 -3.24
C LEU A 93 4.10 -13.08 -2.63
N ASP A 94 3.16 -13.30 -1.73
CA ASP A 94 2.34 -12.26 -1.12
C ASP A 94 2.87 -11.93 0.28
N TYR A 95 3.93 -11.11 0.32
CA TYR A 95 4.69 -10.85 1.55
C TYR A 95 3.98 -9.94 2.56
N HIS A 96 2.76 -9.47 2.28
CA HIS A 96 1.94 -8.76 3.26
C HIS A 96 0.45 -8.88 2.93
N CYS A 97 -0.27 -9.63 3.75
CA CYS A 97 -1.70 -9.82 3.62
C CYS A 97 -2.41 -9.97 4.98
N HIS A 98 -3.74 -9.96 4.92
CA HIS A 98 -4.65 -10.05 6.06
C HIS A 98 -5.61 -11.25 5.95
N VAL A 99 -5.27 -12.26 5.15
CA VAL A 99 -6.03 -13.54 5.11
C VAL A 99 -5.85 -14.31 6.42
N SER A 100 -6.86 -15.08 6.79
CA SER A 100 -6.86 -15.83 8.06
C SER A 100 -5.99 -17.10 7.96
N PRO A 101 -4.92 -17.26 8.75
CA PRO A 101 -4.14 -18.50 8.75
C PRO A 101 -4.99 -19.70 9.19
N ARG A 102 -5.96 -19.47 10.09
CA ARG A 102 -6.97 -20.47 10.48
C ARG A 102 -7.76 -20.99 9.28
N GLU A 103 -8.22 -20.12 8.38
CA GLU A 103 -9.02 -20.54 7.23
C GLU A 103 -8.21 -21.36 6.22
N ILE A 104 -6.89 -21.17 6.14
CA ILE A 104 -5.99 -22.01 5.35
C ILE A 104 -5.77 -23.37 6.04
N ALA A 105 -5.58 -23.36 7.36
CA ALA A 105 -5.31 -24.55 8.17
C ALA A 105 -6.53 -25.49 8.24
N GLU A 106 -7.73 -24.94 8.38
CA GLU A 106 -9.01 -25.67 8.34
C GLU A 106 -9.51 -25.92 6.90
N ASP A 107 -8.80 -25.41 5.88
CA ASP A 107 -9.17 -25.42 4.46
C ASP A 107 -10.64 -25.03 4.22
N ARG A 108 -10.95 -23.79 4.62
CA ARG A 108 -12.32 -23.25 4.61
C ARG A 108 -12.97 -23.43 3.24
N VAL A 109 -14.19 -23.95 3.26
CA VAL A 109 -15.01 -24.17 2.06
C VAL A 109 -16.01 -23.03 1.89
N PHE A 110 -15.82 -22.20 0.87
CA PHE A 110 -16.79 -21.19 0.46
C PHE A 110 -17.90 -21.82 -0.38
N ARG A 111 -19.16 -21.50 -0.08
CA ARG A 111 -20.33 -22.13 -0.70
C ARG A 111 -21.03 -21.27 -1.75
N ASN A 112 -20.79 -19.96 -1.76
CA ASN A 112 -21.35 -19.03 -2.76
C ASN A 112 -20.45 -17.80 -2.97
N LEU A 113 -20.78 -16.98 -3.98
CA LEU A 113 -19.97 -15.82 -4.38
C LEU A 113 -19.98 -14.66 -3.37
N THR A 114 -21.06 -14.49 -2.60
CA THR A 114 -21.13 -13.46 -1.55
C THR A 114 -20.16 -13.73 -0.41
N GLN A 115 -19.94 -15.00 -0.04
CA GLN A 115 -18.94 -15.36 0.96
C GLN A 115 -17.51 -15.01 0.48
N LEU A 116 -17.20 -15.28 -0.80
CA LEU A 116 -15.91 -14.99 -1.43
C LEU A 116 -15.64 -13.48 -1.62
N TRP A 117 -16.67 -12.70 -1.95
CA TRP A 117 -16.54 -11.28 -2.27
C TRP A 117 -16.84 -10.32 -1.13
N LEU A 118 -17.89 -10.55 -0.35
CA LEU A 118 -18.55 -9.52 0.47
C LEU A 118 -18.43 -9.75 1.99
N GLU A 119 -17.74 -10.80 2.46
CA GLU A 119 -17.48 -11.00 3.89
C GLU A 119 -16.32 -10.16 4.44
N GLY A 120 -15.27 -9.91 3.64
CA GLY A 120 -14.03 -9.30 4.14
C GLY A 120 -13.56 -8.03 3.44
N ASP A 121 -13.91 -7.81 2.17
CA ASP A 121 -13.33 -6.73 1.36
C ASP A 121 -14.11 -5.41 1.50
N HIS A 122 -13.73 -4.59 2.49
CA HIS A 122 -14.41 -3.33 2.81
C HIS A 122 -14.41 -2.28 1.68
N TYR A 123 -13.62 -2.47 0.61
CA TYR A 123 -13.69 -1.65 -0.60
C TYR A 123 -15.05 -1.79 -1.28
N LYS A 124 -15.57 -3.03 -1.41
CA LYS A 124 -16.89 -3.31 -1.99
C LYS A 124 -18.00 -2.67 -1.15
N TRP A 125 -17.94 -2.80 0.19
CA TRP A 125 -18.87 -2.15 1.12
C TRP A 125 -18.89 -0.63 0.99
N ARG A 126 -17.72 0.00 0.89
CA ARG A 126 -17.59 1.46 0.73
C ARG A 126 -18.28 1.95 -0.53
N LEU A 127 -18.11 1.22 -1.64
CA LEU A 127 -18.74 1.56 -2.92
C LEU A 127 -20.25 1.30 -2.93
N MET A 128 -20.73 0.22 -2.29
CA MET A 128 -22.17 -0.04 -2.09
C MET A 128 -22.84 1.10 -1.29
N ARG A 129 -22.21 1.58 -0.22
CA ARG A 129 -22.71 2.73 0.56
C ARG A 129 -22.70 4.02 -0.25
N ALA A 130 -21.67 4.25 -1.06
CA ALA A 130 -21.62 5.40 -1.97
C ALA A 130 -22.73 5.35 -3.05
N ASN A 131 -23.14 4.15 -3.47
CA ASN A 131 -24.29 3.90 -4.33
C ASN A 131 -25.65 3.96 -3.59
N GLY A 132 -25.66 4.22 -2.28
CA GLY A 132 -26.88 4.33 -1.47
C GLY A 132 -27.52 2.99 -1.05
N VAL A 133 -26.79 1.87 -1.18
CA VAL A 133 -27.29 0.55 -0.76
C VAL A 133 -27.51 0.52 0.76
N PRO A 134 -28.68 0.07 1.25
CA PRO A 134 -28.94 -0.08 2.68
C PRO A 134 -27.97 -1.05 3.36
N GLU A 135 -27.48 -0.71 4.56
CA GLU A 135 -26.49 -1.51 5.30
C GLU A 135 -26.94 -2.97 5.57
N ARG A 136 -28.26 -3.24 5.61
CA ARG A 136 -28.84 -4.60 5.66
C ARG A 136 -28.32 -5.52 4.54
N LEU A 137 -28.10 -4.95 3.34
CA LEU A 137 -27.62 -5.61 2.12
C LEU A 137 -26.08 -5.57 1.99
N ILE A 138 -25.38 -5.13 3.03
CA ILE A 138 -23.91 -5.05 3.09
C ILE A 138 -23.44 -5.95 4.23
N THR A 139 -23.33 -5.38 5.45
CA THR A 139 -22.89 -6.09 6.65
C THR A 139 -24.03 -6.74 7.44
N GLY A 140 -25.29 -6.38 7.17
CA GLY A 140 -26.44 -6.93 7.87
C GLY A 140 -26.89 -8.34 7.41
N SER A 141 -28.06 -8.75 7.90
CA SER A 141 -28.59 -10.12 7.79
C SER A 141 -29.46 -10.40 6.55
N ALA A 142 -29.27 -9.68 5.43
CA ALA A 142 -29.91 -10.07 4.17
C ALA A 142 -29.35 -11.41 3.65
N PRO A 143 -30.16 -12.21 2.92
CA PRO A 143 -29.68 -13.36 2.15
C PRO A 143 -28.53 -13.01 1.21
N ASP A 144 -27.62 -13.96 1.03
CA ASP A 144 -26.39 -13.76 0.26
C ASP A 144 -26.64 -13.33 -1.19
N GLU A 145 -27.66 -13.89 -1.84
CA GLU A 145 -28.06 -13.53 -3.20
C GLU A 145 -28.63 -12.10 -3.30
N GLU A 146 -29.36 -11.62 -2.27
CA GLU A 146 -29.81 -10.21 -2.19
C GLU A 146 -28.61 -9.25 -2.10
N LYS A 147 -27.58 -9.61 -1.32
CA LYS A 147 -26.34 -8.83 -1.21
C LYS A 147 -25.58 -8.79 -2.54
N PHE A 148 -25.49 -9.93 -3.23
CA PHE A 148 -24.86 -10.00 -4.54
C PHE A 148 -25.61 -9.17 -5.59
N GLN A 149 -26.93 -9.25 -5.63
CA GLN A 149 -27.76 -8.42 -6.53
C GLN A 149 -27.55 -6.92 -6.29
N ALA A 150 -27.42 -6.49 -5.03
CA ALA A 150 -27.10 -5.11 -4.68
C ALA A 150 -25.66 -4.71 -5.04
N TRP A 151 -24.71 -5.65 -4.99
CA TRP A 151 -23.35 -5.45 -5.47
C TRP A 151 -23.30 -5.33 -7.00
N ALA A 152 -23.97 -6.19 -7.74
CA ALA A 152 -24.03 -6.15 -9.20
C ALA A 152 -24.58 -4.81 -9.73
N ALA A 153 -25.69 -4.33 -9.16
CA ALA A 153 -26.26 -3.02 -9.48
C ALA A 153 -25.40 -1.82 -9.02
N THR A 154 -24.46 -2.06 -8.10
CA THR A 154 -23.42 -1.08 -7.71
C THR A 154 -22.28 -1.07 -8.73
N LEU A 155 -21.77 -2.25 -9.07
CA LEU A 155 -20.66 -2.44 -9.99
C LEU A 155 -20.96 -1.88 -11.39
N GLU A 156 -22.17 -2.11 -11.90
CA GLU A 156 -22.66 -1.56 -13.18
C GLU A 156 -22.45 -0.04 -13.30
N ARG A 157 -22.59 0.69 -12.19
CA ARG A 157 -22.47 2.16 -12.14
C ARG A 157 -21.05 2.65 -11.89
N SER A 158 -20.08 1.75 -11.75
CA SER A 158 -18.76 2.01 -11.16
C SER A 158 -17.63 2.17 -12.20
N ALA A 159 -17.95 2.74 -13.36
CA ALA A 159 -16.97 3.03 -14.40
C ALA A 159 -15.80 3.89 -13.87
N GLY A 160 -14.57 3.47 -14.15
CA GLY A 160 -13.35 4.11 -13.65
C GLY A 160 -12.95 3.75 -12.21
N ASN A 161 -13.75 2.98 -11.48
CA ASN A 161 -13.33 2.45 -10.18
C ASN A 161 -12.52 1.15 -10.36
N PRO A 162 -11.39 0.93 -9.65
CA PRO A 162 -10.60 -0.30 -9.78
C PRO A 162 -11.38 -1.57 -9.44
N LEU A 163 -12.40 -1.49 -8.58
CA LEU A 163 -13.30 -2.62 -8.29
C LEU A 163 -14.01 -3.15 -9.53
N TYR A 164 -14.22 -2.32 -10.57
CA TYR A 164 -14.75 -2.77 -11.85
C TYR A 164 -13.77 -3.74 -12.53
N HIS A 165 -12.48 -3.43 -12.55
CA HIS A 165 -11.47 -4.33 -13.12
C HIS A 165 -11.26 -5.58 -12.26
N TRP A 166 -11.15 -5.42 -10.94
CA TRP A 166 -10.92 -6.54 -10.02
C TRP A 166 -12.05 -7.55 -10.06
N SER A 167 -13.32 -7.11 -9.99
CA SER A 167 -14.47 -8.01 -10.03
C SER A 167 -14.53 -8.83 -11.32
N HIS A 168 -14.22 -8.22 -12.47
CA HIS A 168 -14.25 -8.93 -13.75
C HIS A 168 -13.02 -9.82 -13.96
N LEU A 169 -11.84 -9.44 -13.44
CA LEU A 169 -10.68 -10.34 -13.36
C LEU A 169 -10.99 -11.55 -12.47
N GLU A 170 -11.62 -11.34 -11.32
CA GLU A 170 -12.02 -12.40 -10.39
C GLU A 170 -13.06 -13.34 -11.04
N LEU A 171 -14.08 -12.79 -11.71
CA LEU A 171 -15.06 -13.55 -12.50
C LEU A 171 -14.40 -14.42 -13.59
N LYS A 172 -13.47 -13.83 -14.36
CA LYS A 172 -12.77 -14.51 -15.45
C LYS A 172 -11.82 -15.60 -14.95
N ARG A 173 -10.96 -15.31 -13.97
CA ARG A 173 -9.90 -16.24 -13.52
C ARG A 173 -10.45 -17.35 -12.62
N TYR A 174 -11.36 -17.06 -11.69
CA TYR A 174 -11.85 -18.09 -10.76
C TYR A 174 -13.05 -18.86 -11.32
N PHE A 175 -13.96 -18.21 -12.04
CA PHE A 175 -15.24 -18.80 -12.46
C PHE A 175 -15.38 -18.97 -13.98
N GLY A 176 -14.42 -18.51 -14.80
CA GLY A 176 -14.46 -18.66 -16.25
C GLY A 176 -15.59 -17.87 -16.93
N TYR A 177 -15.96 -16.71 -16.37
CA TYR A 177 -16.97 -15.83 -16.93
C TYR A 177 -16.31 -14.65 -17.66
N ASP A 178 -16.34 -14.68 -18.99
CA ASP A 178 -15.81 -13.62 -19.88
C ASP A 178 -16.80 -12.46 -20.14
N GLY A 179 -18.01 -12.53 -19.57
CA GLY A 179 -19.00 -11.45 -19.67
C GLY A 179 -18.73 -10.28 -18.72
N HIS A 180 -19.71 -9.39 -18.61
CA HIS A 180 -19.70 -8.32 -17.61
C HIS A 180 -20.92 -8.42 -16.69
N LEU A 181 -20.76 -8.01 -15.43
CA LEU A 181 -21.80 -8.03 -14.41
C LEU A 181 -22.58 -6.72 -14.39
N THR A 182 -23.91 -6.85 -14.43
CA THR A 182 -24.89 -5.76 -14.37
C THR A 182 -25.98 -6.13 -13.35
N GLY A 183 -26.80 -5.17 -12.93
CA GLY A 183 -28.01 -5.47 -12.15
C GLY A 183 -28.99 -6.38 -12.90
N ALA A 184 -29.03 -6.32 -14.23
CA ALA A 184 -29.98 -7.07 -15.07
C ALA A 184 -29.60 -8.56 -15.23
N ASN A 185 -28.31 -8.89 -15.37
CA ASN A 185 -27.83 -10.26 -15.52
C ASN A 185 -27.24 -10.87 -14.23
N ALA A 186 -27.38 -10.20 -13.08
CA ALA A 186 -26.84 -10.68 -11.81
C ALA A 186 -27.24 -12.13 -11.49
N LYS A 187 -28.51 -12.52 -11.73
CA LYS A 187 -28.96 -13.91 -11.50
C LYS A 187 -28.24 -14.93 -12.39
N GLU A 188 -28.00 -14.59 -13.65
CA GLU A 188 -27.26 -15.43 -14.60
C GLU A 188 -25.80 -15.60 -14.16
N VAL A 189 -25.14 -14.51 -13.77
CA VAL A 189 -23.74 -14.55 -13.29
C VAL A 189 -23.64 -15.30 -11.96
N TRP A 190 -24.62 -15.14 -11.07
CA TRP A 190 -24.71 -15.91 -9.82
C TRP A 190 -24.83 -17.41 -10.10
N ASP A 191 -25.73 -17.82 -10.99
CA ASP A 191 -25.93 -19.23 -11.34
C ASP A 191 -24.68 -19.82 -12.03
N HIS A 192 -24.03 -19.08 -12.92
CA HIS A 192 -22.75 -19.45 -13.54
C HIS A 192 -21.67 -19.67 -12.48
N CYS A 193 -21.50 -18.71 -11.56
CA CYS A 193 -20.50 -18.81 -10.50
C CYS A 193 -20.84 -19.93 -9.51
N GLN A 194 -22.11 -20.15 -9.20
CA GLN A 194 -22.54 -21.25 -8.33
C GLN A 194 -22.28 -22.62 -8.97
N ALA A 195 -22.45 -22.75 -10.28
CA ALA A 195 -22.08 -23.96 -11.02
C ALA A 195 -20.55 -24.20 -11.00
N ALA A 196 -19.75 -23.14 -11.11
CA ALA A 196 -18.29 -23.23 -11.00
C ALA A 196 -17.79 -23.48 -9.57
N ILE A 197 -18.51 -23.03 -8.54
CA ILE A 197 -18.25 -23.36 -7.11
C ILE A 197 -18.63 -24.81 -6.81
N GLY A 198 -19.68 -25.34 -7.45
CA GLY A 198 -20.14 -26.72 -7.26
C GLY A 198 -20.56 -26.98 -5.81
N GLU A 199 -19.98 -28.02 -5.19
CA GLU A 199 -20.19 -28.30 -3.76
C GLU A 199 -19.49 -27.27 -2.86
N GLY A 200 -18.42 -26.63 -3.32
CA GLY A 200 -17.71 -25.58 -2.59
C GLY A 200 -16.28 -25.34 -3.09
N MET A 201 -15.79 -24.12 -2.91
CA MET A 201 -14.43 -23.72 -3.28
C MET A 201 -13.54 -23.68 -2.03
N HIS A 202 -12.48 -24.49 -2.03
CA HIS A 202 -11.55 -24.64 -0.92
C HIS A 202 -10.45 -23.58 -0.95
N VAL A 203 -10.04 -23.05 0.21
CA VAL A 203 -8.95 -22.06 0.33
C VAL A 203 -7.66 -22.55 -0.31
N ARG A 204 -7.26 -23.80 -0.06
CA ARG A 204 -6.00 -24.36 -0.58
C ARG A 204 -6.03 -24.52 -2.10
N ASP A 205 -7.19 -24.84 -2.68
CA ASP A 205 -7.37 -24.88 -4.13
C ASP A 205 -7.27 -23.49 -4.77
N ILE A 206 -7.77 -22.44 -4.10
CA ILE A 206 -7.62 -21.05 -4.57
C ILE A 206 -6.13 -20.65 -4.57
N LEU A 207 -5.40 -20.91 -3.48
CA LEU A 207 -3.96 -20.64 -3.38
C LEU A 207 -3.17 -21.36 -4.49
N LYS A 208 -3.49 -22.62 -4.74
CA LYS A 208 -2.86 -23.44 -5.78
C LYS A 208 -3.19 -22.95 -7.18
N LYS A 209 -4.47 -22.65 -7.47
CA LYS A 209 -4.92 -22.13 -8.77
C LYS A 209 -4.28 -20.77 -9.09
N SER A 210 -4.03 -19.94 -8.08
CA SER A 210 -3.35 -18.65 -8.21
C SER A 210 -1.81 -18.74 -8.14
N ASN A 211 -1.22 -19.94 -8.16
CA ASN A 211 0.22 -20.19 -8.12
C ASN A 211 0.94 -19.48 -6.95
N VAL A 212 0.29 -19.45 -5.78
CA VAL A 212 0.81 -18.80 -4.57
C VAL A 212 1.83 -19.73 -3.90
N THR A 213 3.09 -19.29 -3.86
CA THR A 213 4.21 -20.08 -3.31
C THR A 213 4.47 -19.78 -1.84
N LEU A 214 4.30 -18.52 -1.42
CA LEU A 214 4.47 -18.08 -0.05
C LEU A 214 3.55 -16.88 0.21
N ILE A 215 2.96 -16.83 1.41
CA ILE A 215 2.27 -15.67 1.95
C ILE A 215 2.83 -15.31 3.33
N CYS A 216 2.74 -14.04 3.69
CA CYS A 216 2.93 -13.59 5.06
C CYS A 216 1.63 -12.96 5.59
N THR A 217 1.02 -13.61 6.58
CA THR A 217 -0.11 -13.06 7.34
C THR A 217 0.37 -11.95 8.26
N THR A 218 -0.55 -11.21 8.87
CA THR A 218 -0.23 -10.08 9.74
C THR A 218 -0.80 -10.33 11.14
N ASP A 219 0.07 -10.58 12.11
CA ASP A 219 -0.25 -11.24 13.38
C ASP A 219 0.23 -10.42 14.58
N ASP A 220 -0.53 -10.42 15.67
CA ASP A 220 -0.27 -9.59 16.85
C ASP A 220 0.75 -10.27 17.80
N PRO A 221 1.65 -9.54 18.49
CA PRO A 221 2.67 -10.12 19.37
C PRO A 221 2.11 -11.04 20.45
N ALA A 222 0.86 -10.82 20.89
CA ALA A 222 0.20 -11.62 21.91
C ALA A 222 -0.59 -12.82 21.35
N ASP A 223 -0.57 -13.06 20.03
CA ASP A 223 -1.20 -14.24 19.43
C ASP A 223 -0.30 -15.49 19.60
N THR A 224 -0.91 -16.68 19.54
CA THR A 224 -0.26 -17.96 19.83
C THR A 224 0.49 -18.56 18.64
N LEU A 225 0.19 -18.14 17.40
CA LEU A 225 0.67 -18.73 16.15
C LEU A 225 0.36 -20.23 15.96
N GLU A 226 -0.59 -20.79 16.73
CA GLU A 226 -1.00 -22.22 16.66
C GLU A 226 -1.40 -22.67 15.23
N TRP A 227 -1.92 -21.73 14.43
CA TRP A 227 -2.32 -21.98 13.05
C TRP A 227 -1.10 -22.08 12.12
N HIS A 228 -0.05 -21.30 12.36
CA HIS A 228 1.22 -21.38 11.64
C HIS A 228 1.99 -22.65 11.97
N GLU A 229 2.02 -23.06 13.24
CA GLU A 229 2.56 -24.37 13.64
C GLU A 229 1.87 -25.50 12.84
N ARG A 230 0.53 -25.54 12.88
CA ARG A 230 -0.27 -26.53 12.14
C ARG A 230 -0.06 -26.49 10.61
N LEU A 231 0.18 -25.31 10.03
CA LEU A 231 0.43 -25.15 8.59
C LEU A 231 1.86 -25.53 8.21
N SER A 232 2.83 -25.30 9.09
CA SER A 232 4.23 -25.70 8.90
C SER A 232 4.39 -27.22 8.93
N ASP A 233 3.64 -27.88 9.82
CA ASP A 233 3.65 -29.34 10.01
C ASP A 233 2.84 -30.11 8.95
N ASP A 234 2.08 -29.43 8.09
CA ASP A 234 1.25 -30.06 7.06
C ASP A 234 2.01 -30.28 5.74
N PRO A 235 2.39 -31.54 5.40
CA PRO A 235 3.15 -31.83 4.19
C PRO A 235 2.32 -31.76 2.90
N THR A 236 0.99 -31.59 3.00
CA THR A 236 0.09 -31.48 1.84
C THR A 236 -0.02 -30.06 1.31
N LEU A 237 0.40 -29.06 2.10
CA LEU A 237 0.30 -27.65 1.74
C LEU A 237 1.49 -27.21 0.88
N GLU A 238 1.22 -26.89 -0.39
CA GLU A 238 2.25 -26.41 -1.32
C GLU A 238 2.71 -24.97 -1.04
N THR A 239 1.84 -24.14 -0.45
CA THR A 239 2.08 -22.72 -0.14
C THR A 239 2.70 -22.57 1.24
N LYS A 240 3.81 -21.86 1.38
CA LYS A 240 4.34 -21.51 2.71
C LYS A 240 3.55 -20.36 3.32
N VAL A 241 3.14 -20.51 4.58
CA VAL A 241 2.42 -19.49 5.34
C VAL A 241 3.29 -19.10 6.52
N LEU A 242 3.75 -17.85 6.56
CA LEU A 242 4.61 -17.32 7.62
C LEU A 242 3.89 -16.17 8.34
N PRO A 243 4.18 -15.93 9.63
CA PRO A 243 3.69 -14.76 10.33
C PRO A 243 4.51 -13.51 9.98
N ALA A 244 3.88 -12.34 10.00
CA ALA A 244 4.54 -11.03 10.08
C ALA A 244 4.13 -10.33 11.37
N PHE A 245 5.10 -9.79 12.09
CA PHE A 245 4.92 -9.26 13.44
C PHE A 245 4.34 -7.84 13.42
N ARG A 246 3.13 -7.61 13.94
CA ARG A 246 2.48 -6.28 13.95
C ARG A 246 2.12 -5.79 15.36
N PRO A 247 2.99 -5.03 16.04
CA PRO A 247 2.83 -4.63 17.44
C PRO A 247 1.93 -3.40 17.65
N ASP A 248 1.04 -3.06 16.72
CA ASP A 248 0.20 -1.85 16.77
C ASP A 248 -0.53 -1.69 18.13
N ARG A 249 -1.03 -2.78 18.73
CA ARG A 249 -1.71 -2.72 20.03
C ARG A 249 -0.78 -2.50 21.23
N ALA A 250 0.50 -2.87 21.12
CA ALA A 250 1.53 -2.52 22.10
C ALA A 250 1.99 -1.05 21.96
N VAL A 251 1.96 -0.51 20.74
CA VAL A 251 2.37 0.87 20.42
C VAL A 251 1.25 1.88 20.73
N ASN A 252 -0.01 1.53 20.49
CA ASN A 252 -1.15 2.43 20.58
C ASN A 252 -1.68 2.58 22.03
N LEU A 253 -0.85 3.18 22.89
CA LEU A 253 -1.12 3.52 24.30
C LEU A 253 -2.45 4.26 24.51
N GLU A 254 -2.91 5.01 23.51
CA GLU A 254 -4.14 5.78 23.55
C GLU A 254 -5.44 4.96 23.47
N LYS A 255 -5.37 3.68 23.08
CA LYS A 255 -6.58 2.84 22.97
C LYS A 255 -7.13 2.48 24.35
N GLU A 256 -8.45 2.49 24.50
CA GLU A 256 -9.12 2.24 25.79
C GLU A 256 -8.75 0.87 26.38
N ASP A 257 -8.67 -0.16 25.52
CA ASP A 257 -8.38 -1.57 25.83
C ASP A 257 -6.88 -1.89 26.03
N PHE A 258 -6.00 -0.88 26.05
CA PHE A 258 -4.57 -1.08 26.22
C PHE A 258 -4.18 -1.88 27.50
N PRO A 259 -4.77 -1.66 28.69
CA PRO A 259 -4.44 -2.46 29.88
C PRO A 259 -4.84 -3.94 29.75
N GLU A 260 -5.97 -4.21 29.10
CA GLU A 260 -6.45 -5.56 28.78
C GLU A 260 -5.53 -6.24 27.76
N TYR A 261 -5.04 -5.49 26.77
CA TYR A 261 -4.01 -5.96 25.84
C TYR A 261 -2.70 -6.31 26.55
N ILE A 262 -2.21 -5.48 27.48
CA ILE A 262 -0.99 -5.77 28.25
C ILE A 262 -1.14 -7.03 29.10
N LYS A 263 -2.32 -7.32 29.67
CA LYS A 263 -2.60 -8.59 30.35
C LYS A 263 -2.51 -9.79 29.37
N ARG A 264 -3.02 -9.64 28.14
CA ARG A 264 -2.91 -10.67 27.09
C ARG A 264 -1.45 -10.91 26.69
N LEU A 265 -0.70 -9.84 26.45
CA LEU A 265 0.73 -9.90 26.12
C LEU A 265 1.55 -10.54 27.23
N SER A 266 1.28 -10.18 28.50
CA SER A 266 1.89 -10.77 29.69
C SER A 266 1.67 -12.29 29.77
N ALA A 267 0.43 -12.74 29.52
CA ALA A 267 0.11 -14.17 29.48
C ALA A 267 0.84 -14.89 28.33
N SER A 268 0.89 -14.32 27.12
CA SER A 268 1.56 -14.90 25.95
C SER A 268 3.09 -14.89 26.06
N ALA A 269 3.67 -13.92 26.78
CA ALA A 269 5.10 -13.87 27.11
C ALA A 269 5.47 -14.77 28.30
N GLY A 270 4.50 -15.22 29.10
CA GLY A 270 4.72 -16.02 30.31
C GLY A 270 5.35 -15.24 31.47
N MET A 271 5.22 -13.91 31.50
CA MET A 271 5.84 -13.04 32.50
C MET A 271 5.00 -11.80 32.82
N GLU A 272 5.12 -11.28 34.04
CA GLU A 272 4.39 -10.09 34.49
C GLU A 272 4.94 -8.81 33.82
N ILE A 273 4.04 -7.93 33.38
CA ILE A 273 4.37 -6.62 32.82
C ILE A 273 3.86 -5.53 33.76
N GLY A 274 4.75 -4.95 34.57
CA GLY A 274 4.44 -3.94 35.60
C GLY A 274 5.17 -2.60 35.43
N GLY A 275 6.02 -2.48 34.41
CA GLY A 275 6.83 -1.30 34.12
C GLY A 275 7.59 -1.41 32.79
N TRP A 276 8.31 -0.36 32.43
CA TRP A 276 8.91 -0.21 31.09
C TRP A 276 9.83 -1.38 30.71
N GLN A 277 10.78 -1.74 31.57
CA GLN A 277 11.71 -2.84 31.29
C GLN A 277 10.99 -4.18 31.08
N SER A 278 10.02 -4.53 31.94
CA SER A 278 9.25 -5.77 31.80
C SER A 278 8.41 -5.84 30.52
N LEU A 279 8.00 -4.69 29.97
CA LEU A 279 7.35 -4.63 28.66
C LEU A 279 8.35 -4.95 27.54
N LEU A 280 9.55 -4.36 27.59
CA LEU A 280 10.60 -4.64 26.60
C LEU A 280 11.06 -6.11 26.64
N ASP A 281 11.23 -6.67 27.84
CA ASP A 281 11.60 -8.07 28.03
C ASP A 281 10.54 -9.02 27.44
N ALA A 282 9.26 -8.74 27.71
CA ALA A 282 8.13 -9.50 27.15
C ALA A 282 8.07 -9.38 25.61
N LEU A 283 8.30 -8.19 25.05
CA LEU A 283 8.32 -7.99 23.61
C LEU A 283 9.53 -8.65 22.92
N GLU A 284 10.72 -8.64 23.53
CA GLU A 284 11.89 -9.36 23.03
C GLU A 284 11.66 -10.88 23.07
N GLN A 285 10.93 -11.41 24.06
CA GLN A 285 10.46 -12.80 24.06
C GLN A 285 9.55 -13.05 22.84
N ARG A 286 8.52 -12.23 22.62
CA ARG A 286 7.61 -12.41 21.47
C ARG A 286 8.33 -12.28 20.13
N LEU A 287 9.30 -11.38 19.99
CA LEU A 287 10.15 -11.29 18.79
C LEU A 287 10.95 -12.59 18.56
N ASN A 288 11.53 -13.19 19.62
CA ASN A 288 12.19 -14.50 19.53
C ASN A 288 11.22 -15.63 19.17
N PHE A 289 10.01 -15.60 19.71
CA PHE A 289 8.97 -16.58 19.40
C PHE A 289 8.57 -16.53 17.91
N PHE A 290 8.32 -15.33 17.38
CA PHE A 290 8.01 -15.15 15.96
C PHE A 290 9.18 -15.56 15.05
N ASP A 291 10.43 -15.29 15.44
CA ASP A 291 11.63 -15.70 14.69
C ASP A 291 11.73 -17.23 14.58
N ALA A 292 11.44 -17.95 15.67
CA ALA A 292 11.36 -19.41 15.69
C ALA A 292 10.24 -19.97 14.78
N HIS A 293 9.19 -19.18 14.52
CA HIS A 293 8.11 -19.51 13.57
C HIS A 293 8.39 -19.05 12.13
N GLY A 294 9.63 -18.68 11.83
CA GLY A 294 10.06 -18.32 10.48
C GLY A 294 9.67 -16.92 10.02
N CYS A 295 9.21 -16.06 10.93
CA CYS A 295 9.02 -14.63 10.66
C CYS A 295 10.29 -14.02 10.03
N ALA A 296 10.10 -13.09 9.10
CA ALA A 296 11.19 -12.36 8.44
C ALA A 296 10.90 -10.87 8.25
N LEU A 297 9.72 -10.41 8.70
CA LEU A 297 9.28 -9.03 8.58
C LEU A 297 8.29 -8.64 9.67
N ALA A 298 8.21 -7.35 9.91
CA ALA A 298 7.26 -6.72 10.81
C ALA A 298 6.49 -5.60 10.08
N ASP A 299 5.35 -5.22 10.64
CA ASP A 299 4.50 -4.16 10.12
C ASP A 299 4.07 -3.18 11.22
N HIS A 300 3.89 -1.92 10.85
CA HIS A 300 3.47 -0.84 11.72
C HIS A 300 2.41 0.02 11.03
N GLY A 301 1.17 -0.07 11.50
CA GLY A 301 0.07 0.79 11.08
C GLY A 301 0.07 2.10 11.85
N LEU A 302 0.48 3.19 11.20
CA LEU A 302 0.71 4.50 11.82
C LEU A 302 -0.19 5.56 11.19
N ASP A 303 -0.98 6.27 12.01
CA ASP A 303 -1.77 7.41 11.51
C ASP A 303 -0.82 8.53 10.99
N ASN A 304 0.29 8.77 11.69
CA ASN A 304 1.48 9.51 11.23
C ASN A 304 2.69 9.15 12.14
N ILE A 305 3.82 9.84 12.02
CA ILE A 305 4.99 9.69 12.89
C ILE A 305 5.44 11.03 13.49
N CYS A 306 5.71 11.07 14.79
CA CYS A 306 6.43 12.15 15.45
C CYS A 306 7.62 11.55 16.23
N PHE A 307 8.78 12.20 16.19
CA PHE A 307 9.98 11.72 16.87
C PHE A 307 10.19 12.50 18.17
N ARG A 308 9.94 11.86 19.32
CA ARG A 308 10.12 12.43 20.66
C ARG A 308 10.93 11.46 21.52
N PRO A 309 12.24 11.66 21.69
CA PRO A 309 13.02 10.85 22.62
C PRO A 309 12.64 11.19 24.08
N ALA A 310 12.71 10.19 24.96
CA ALA A 310 12.51 10.31 26.41
C ALA A 310 13.39 9.31 27.16
N GLY A 311 13.63 9.55 28.45
CA GLY A 311 14.37 8.65 29.32
C GLY A 311 13.52 7.49 29.84
N GLU A 312 14.15 6.36 30.18
CA GLU A 312 13.46 5.17 30.69
C GLU A 312 12.59 5.44 31.92
N ALA A 313 13.01 6.32 32.83
CA ALA A 313 12.23 6.70 34.00
C ALA A 313 10.94 7.48 33.65
N GLU A 314 10.96 8.26 32.57
CA GLU A 314 9.78 8.96 32.05
C GLU A 314 8.83 7.96 31.39
N LEU A 315 9.38 7.06 30.56
CA LEU A 315 8.62 6.00 29.87
C LEU A 315 7.96 5.01 30.83
N ASP A 316 8.64 4.65 31.93
CA ASP A 316 8.08 3.83 33.01
C ASP A 316 6.94 4.55 33.75
N GLY A 317 7.10 5.85 34.00
CA GLY A 317 6.03 6.69 34.55
C GLY A 317 4.81 6.75 33.63
N ILE A 318 5.02 6.96 32.32
CA ILE A 318 3.96 7.01 31.29
C ILE A 318 3.20 5.67 31.21
N LEU A 319 3.91 4.55 31.18
CA LEU A 319 3.29 3.23 31.14
C LEU A 319 2.49 2.94 32.42
N LYS A 320 3.06 3.20 33.61
CA LYS A 320 2.37 2.98 34.90
C LYS A 320 1.13 3.86 35.05
N LYS A 321 1.21 5.13 34.66
CA LYS A 321 0.08 6.06 34.57
C LYS A 321 -1.04 5.49 33.70
N ARG A 322 -0.71 5.02 32.49
CA ARG A 322 -1.71 4.41 31.59
C ARG A 322 -2.32 3.12 32.16
N LEU A 323 -1.51 2.26 32.79
CA LEU A 323 -1.97 1.01 33.42
C LEU A 323 -2.85 1.26 34.66
N ALA A 324 -2.66 2.38 35.37
CA ALA A 324 -3.55 2.85 36.43
C ALA A 324 -4.89 3.42 35.92
N GLY A 325 -5.09 3.50 34.60
CA GLY A 325 -6.30 4.05 33.97
C GLY A 325 -6.29 5.56 33.79
N GLU A 326 -5.15 6.23 34.04
CA GLU A 326 -5.00 7.66 33.81
C GLU A 326 -4.76 7.98 32.32
N GLY A 327 -5.19 9.16 31.89
CA GLY A 327 -4.99 9.66 30.53
C GLY A 327 -3.56 10.15 30.29
N VAL A 328 -3.06 9.92 29.08
CA VAL A 328 -1.75 10.41 28.62
C VAL A 328 -1.90 11.67 27.77
N THR A 329 -0.91 12.55 27.84
CA THR A 329 -0.80 13.74 26.97
C THR A 329 -0.24 13.36 25.60
N GLU A 330 -0.37 14.25 24.62
CA GLU A 330 0.17 14.04 23.26
C GLU A 330 1.70 13.85 23.26
N GLU A 331 2.43 14.58 24.11
CA GLU A 331 3.88 14.45 24.22
C GLU A 331 4.27 13.10 24.84
N GLU A 332 3.66 12.72 25.98
CA GLU A 332 3.86 11.39 26.61
C GLU A 332 3.54 10.24 25.64
N LEU A 333 2.49 10.39 24.82
CA LEU A 333 2.10 9.43 23.81
C LEU A 333 3.20 9.26 22.74
N TRP A 334 3.69 10.36 22.17
CA TRP A 334 4.74 10.29 21.14
C TRP A 334 6.09 9.86 21.70
N GLN A 335 6.39 10.17 22.96
CA GLN A 335 7.56 9.66 23.67
C GLN A 335 7.53 8.13 23.76
N TYR A 336 6.42 7.57 24.25
CA TYR A 336 6.20 6.13 24.31
C TYR A 336 6.26 5.46 22.93
N LYS A 337 5.56 6.02 21.92
CA LYS A 337 5.58 5.47 20.54
C LYS A 337 6.97 5.52 19.93
N THR A 338 7.72 6.61 20.09
CA THR A 338 9.11 6.73 19.60
C THR A 338 10.01 5.66 20.22
N ALA A 339 9.95 5.49 21.54
CA ALA A 339 10.79 4.54 22.25
C ALA A 339 10.51 3.09 21.84
N LEU A 340 9.24 2.68 21.70
CA LEU A 340 8.90 1.35 21.20
C LEU A 340 9.29 1.14 19.73
N LEU A 341 9.05 2.12 18.84
CA LEU A 341 9.45 1.99 17.44
C LEU A 341 10.98 1.85 17.28
N LEU A 342 11.77 2.54 18.12
CA LEU A 342 13.24 2.37 18.15
C LEU A 342 13.65 0.99 18.70
N PHE A 343 13.02 0.53 19.77
CA PHE A 343 13.24 -0.83 20.30
C PHE A 343 12.96 -1.89 19.23
N PHE A 344 11.83 -1.77 18.54
CA PHE A 344 11.44 -2.67 17.46
C PHE A 344 12.41 -2.61 16.27
N GLY A 345 12.77 -1.41 15.77
CA GLY A 345 13.73 -1.24 14.68
C GLY A 345 15.07 -1.96 14.94
N ARG A 346 15.64 -1.77 16.14
CA ARG A 346 16.85 -2.49 16.58
C ARG A 346 16.63 -4.00 16.66
N GLY A 347 15.50 -4.41 17.23
CA GLY A 347 15.10 -5.83 17.33
C GLY A 347 14.97 -6.52 15.98
N TYR A 348 14.49 -5.81 14.95
CA TYR A 348 14.40 -6.30 13.57
C TYR A 348 15.78 -6.37 12.92
N ALA A 349 16.62 -5.34 13.07
CA ALA A 349 17.97 -5.33 12.50
C ALA A 349 18.83 -6.49 13.05
N LYS A 350 18.78 -6.72 14.37
CA LYS A 350 19.42 -7.87 15.05
C LYS A 350 19.04 -9.23 14.46
N ARG A 351 17.81 -9.37 13.95
CA ARG A 351 17.26 -10.61 13.34
C ARG A 351 17.34 -10.60 11.80
N GLY A 352 17.84 -9.51 11.20
CA GLY A 352 17.80 -9.30 9.76
C GLY A 352 16.39 -9.16 9.18
N TRP A 353 15.35 -8.90 9.99
CA TRP A 353 13.99 -8.74 9.48
C TRP A 353 13.84 -7.45 8.65
N ALA A 354 12.78 -7.40 7.84
CA ALA A 354 12.32 -6.16 7.20
C ALA A 354 11.26 -5.44 8.05
N MET A 355 11.35 -4.13 8.16
CA MET A 355 10.39 -3.26 8.85
C MET A 355 9.49 -2.57 7.83
N GLN A 356 8.19 -2.88 7.84
CA GLN A 356 7.19 -2.15 7.06
C GLN A 356 6.61 -1.01 7.89
N MET A 357 6.37 0.14 7.25
CA MET A 357 5.73 1.29 7.88
C MET A 357 4.65 1.83 6.95
N HIS A 358 3.39 1.72 7.39
CA HIS A 358 2.20 2.17 6.67
C HIS A 358 1.67 3.45 7.32
N PHE A 359 1.81 4.59 6.64
CA PHE A 359 1.52 5.92 7.17
C PHE A 359 0.28 6.60 6.55
N ALA A 360 -0.20 7.66 7.20
CA ALA A 360 -1.22 8.58 6.69
C ALA A 360 -2.61 7.93 6.52
N ALA A 361 -2.95 6.93 7.35
CA ALA A 361 -4.33 6.48 7.51
C ALA A 361 -5.08 7.41 8.50
N GLN A 362 -6.27 7.87 8.13
CA GLN A 362 -7.19 8.53 9.07
C GLN A 362 -8.37 7.59 9.33
N ARG A 363 -8.44 7.06 10.55
CA ARG A 363 -9.30 5.91 10.89
C ARG A 363 -10.57 6.29 11.63
N ASN A 364 -11.60 5.44 11.50
CA ASN A 364 -12.84 5.50 12.27
C ASN A 364 -13.64 6.83 12.16
N ASN A 365 -13.56 7.51 11.01
CA ASN A 365 -14.15 8.84 10.77
C ASN A 365 -15.66 8.93 11.05
N ASN A 366 -16.38 7.81 10.99
CA ASN A 366 -17.83 7.77 11.17
C ASN A 366 -18.19 7.17 12.54
N SER A 367 -18.22 8.00 13.58
CA SER A 367 -18.48 7.56 14.97
C SER A 367 -19.84 6.86 15.16
N ARG A 368 -20.84 7.15 14.32
CA ARG A 368 -22.14 6.44 14.36
C ARG A 368 -21.98 5.00 13.91
N MET A 369 -21.23 4.77 12.83
CA MET A 369 -21.02 3.44 12.27
C MET A 369 -19.97 2.64 13.04
N TYR A 370 -18.94 3.30 13.58
CA TYR A 370 -17.99 2.68 14.51
C TYR A 370 -18.69 2.03 15.71
N ARG A 371 -19.68 2.72 16.32
CA ARG A 371 -20.49 2.14 17.41
C ARG A 371 -21.42 0.98 16.99
N LEU A 372 -21.65 0.77 15.69
CA LEU A 372 -22.54 -0.27 15.17
C LEU A 372 -21.78 -1.48 14.61
N LEU A 373 -20.61 -1.25 14.01
CA LEU A 373 -19.84 -2.26 13.27
C LEU A 373 -18.41 -2.46 13.78
N GLY A 374 -17.86 -1.52 14.56
CA GLY A 374 -16.46 -1.51 14.97
C GLY A 374 -15.48 -0.96 13.92
N PRO A 375 -14.16 -1.15 14.12
CA PRO A 375 -13.10 -0.72 13.21
C PRO A 375 -13.09 -1.52 11.90
N ASP A 376 -12.23 -1.12 10.95
CA ASP A 376 -11.95 -1.84 9.69
C ASP A 376 -13.16 -2.12 8.78
N THR A 377 -14.26 -1.40 9.02
CA THR A 377 -15.54 -1.58 8.34
C THR A 377 -15.75 -0.63 7.16
N GLY A 378 -14.68 -0.04 6.61
CA GLY A 378 -14.73 0.80 5.40
C GLY A 378 -15.05 2.29 5.63
N TYR A 379 -14.83 2.80 6.84
CA TYR A 379 -15.00 4.22 7.21
C TYR A 379 -13.68 4.98 7.42
N ASP A 380 -12.58 4.39 6.98
CA ASP A 380 -11.25 4.99 6.98
C ASP A 380 -11.01 5.79 5.68
N SER A 381 -10.02 6.67 5.70
CA SER A 381 -9.64 7.54 4.58
C SER A 381 -8.13 7.81 4.55
N ILE A 382 -7.68 8.43 3.46
CA ILE A 382 -6.42 9.16 3.42
C ILE A 382 -6.42 10.20 4.54
N GLY A 383 -5.31 10.30 5.27
CA GLY A 383 -5.02 11.26 6.32
C GLY A 383 -3.97 12.29 5.89
N PRO A 384 -3.37 13.04 6.84
CA PRO A 384 -2.37 14.05 6.53
C PRO A 384 -1.03 13.43 6.09
N ALA A 385 -0.34 14.12 5.18
CA ALA A 385 1.01 13.81 4.71
C ALA A 385 2.00 13.44 5.83
N VAL A 386 2.94 12.56 5.52
CA VAL A 386 3.99 12.11 6.45
C VAL A 386 4.84 13.28 6.92
N ARG A 387 5.08 13.35 8.23
CA ARG A 387 6.03 14.30 8.83
C ARG A 387 7.47 13.89 8.51
N LEU A 388 7.91 14.16 7.28
CA LEU A 388 9.25 13.78 6.78
C LEU A 388 10.42 14.15 7.70
N PRO A 389 10.46 15.30 8.41
CA PRO A 389 11.54 15.60 9.36
C PRO A 389 11.56 14.66 10.58
N ASP A 390 10.40 14.28 11.10
CA ASP A 390 10.28 13.32 12.20
C ASP A 390 10.62 11.89 11.73
N LEU A 391 10.22 11.50 10.52
CA LEU A 391 10.63 10.23 9.90
C LEU A 391 12.15 10.17 9.67
N ALA A 392 12.77 11.25 9.18
CA ALA A 392 14.21 11.34 9.00
C ALA A 392 14.96 11.19 10.33
N ALA A 393 14.48 11.84 11.40
CA ALA A 393 15.06 11.71 12.73
C ALA A 393 14.95 10.27 13.28
N PHE A 394 13.81 9.60 13.07
CA PHE A 394 13.61 8.20 13.44
C PHE A 394 14.57 7.26 12.69
N LEU A 395 14.69 7.39 11.36
CA LEU A 395 15.60 6.58 10.55
C LEU A 395 17.07 6.81 10.95
N ASN A 396 17.46 8.07 11.19
CA ASN A 396 18.81 8.40 11.66
C ASN A 396 19.14 7.77 13.02
N ALA A 397 18.22 7.80 13.99
CA ALA A 397 18.43 7.26 15.33
C ALA A 397 18.59 5.72 15.37
N LEU A 398 18.28 5.03 14.27
CA LEU A 398 18.63 3.63 14.05
C LEU A 398 19.94 3.51 13.23
N ASP A 399 20.08 4.27 12.14
CA ASP A 399 21.20 4.12 11.20
C ASP A 399 22.54 4.64 11.74
N GLU A 400 22.54 5.61 12.68
CA GLU A 400 23.76 6.17 13.28
C GLU A 400 24.63 5.13 14.02
N ASN A 401 24.02 4.03 14.47
CA ASN A 401 24.70 2.89 15.09
C ASN A 401 24.74 1.65 14.18
N GLY A 402 24.30 1.76 12.92
CA GLY A 402 24.14 0.65 11.98
C GLY A 402 22.95 -0.27 12.27
N GLU A 403 22.00 0.17 13.10
CA GLU A 403 20.86 -0.62 13.60
C GLU A 403 19.55 -0.40 12.79
N LEU A 404 19.60 0.31 11.66
CA LEU A 404 18.44 0.44 10.77
C LEU A 404 18.25 -0.85 9.95
N PRO A 405 17.11 -1.56 10.07
CA PRO A 405 16.84 -2.77 9.30
C PRO A 405 16.58 -2.46 7.82
N ARG A 406 16.42 -3.53 7.03
CA ARG A 406 15.69 -3.46 5.76
C ARG A 406 14.34 -2.79 6.03
N THR A 407 13.98 -1.73 5.30
CA THR A 407 12.78 -0.94 5.64
C THR A 407 11.94 -0.62 4.40
N ILE A 408 10.62 -0.75 4.49
CA ILE A 408 9.68 -0.48 3.39
C ILE A 408 8.70 0.61 3.83
N LEU A 409 8.65 1.70 3.06
CA LEU A 409 7.83 2.89 3.36
C LEU A 409 6.62 2.97 2.43
N TYR A 410 5.43 2.99 3.02
CA TYR A 410 4.14 3.15 2.35
C TYR A 410 3.43 4.39 2.92
N SER A 411 3.02 5.34 2.07
CA SER A 411 2.07 6.38 2.48
C SER A 411 0.75 6.20 1.75
N LEU A 412 -0.34 6.48 2.45
CA LEU A 412 -1.66 6.55 1.87
C LEU A 412 -1.92 7.90 1.17
N GLU A 413 -1.15 8.94 1.48
CA GLU A 413 -1.20 10.26 0.85
C GLU A 413 -0.28 10.30 -0.40
N PRO A 414 -0.82 10.37 -1.63
CA PRO A 414 -0.03 10.28 -2.85
C PRO A 414 1.03 11.36 -3.03
N GLY A 415 0.84 12.53 -2.40
CA GLY A 415 1.81 13.62 -2.39
C GLY A 415 3.15 13.26 -1.73
N ASP A 416 3.18 12.26 -0.86
CA ASP A 416 4.38 11.85 -0.14
C ASP A 416 5.39 11.08 -1.01
N ASN A 417 4.97 10.49 -2.14
CA ASN A 417 5.80 9.55 -2.93
C ASN A 417 7.21 10.09 -3.24
N ALA A 418 7.31 11.33 -3.73
CA ALA A 418 8.60 11.96 -4.05
C ALA A 418 9.44 12.25 -2.80
N GLY A 419 8.79 12.65 -1.69
CA GLY A 419 9.44 12.91 -0.41
C GLY A 419 9.97 11.63 0.25
N LEU A 420 9.21 10.54 0.19
CA LEU A 420 9.64 9.23 0.69
C LEU A 420 10.78 8.66 -0.15
N VAL A 421 10.68 8.70 -1.49
CA VAL A 421 11.74 8.21 -2.39
C VAL A 421 13.05 8.98 -2.20
N THR A 422 13.00 10.31 -2.04
CA THR A 422 14.21 11.10 -1.79
C THR A 422 14.78 10.85 -0.39
N LEU A 423 13.94 10.71 0.64
CA LEU A 423 14.38 10.40 2.00
C LEU A 423 14.99 9.00 2.12
N MET A 424 14.42 7.97 1.48
CA MET A 424 14.99 6.62 1.51
C MET A 424 16.34 6.52 0.81
N GLY A 425 16.65 7.44 -0.11
CA GLY A 425 17.97 7.56 -0.73
C GLY A 425 19.08 7.88 0.26
N CYS A 426 18.75 8.53 1.39
CA CYS A 426 19.72 8.93 2.42
C CYS A 426 20.25 7.77 3.28
N TYR A 427 19.54 6.63 3.33
CA TYR A 427 19.83 5.52 4.26
C TYR A 427 20.03 4.16 3.55
N GLN A 428 20.34 4.17 2.26
CA GLN A 428 20.75 2.96 1.55
C GLN A 428 22.07 2.41 2.10
N GLY A 429 22.30 1.10 2.00
CA GLY A 429 23.46 0.44 2.58
C GLY A 429 24.06 -0.65 1.70
N GLU A 430 25.23 -1.14 2.10
CA GLU A 430 25.94 -2.22 1.42
C GLU A 430 25.23 -3.58 1.57
N GLY A 431 25.54 -4.52 0.70
CA GLY A 431 25.08 -5.93 0.80
C GLY A 431 23.61 -6.20 0.46
N VAL A 432 22.72 -5.20 0.50
CA VAL A 432 21.28 -5.35 0.19
C VAL A 432 20.89 -4.43 -0.97
N ARG A 433 20.32 -4.99 -2.04
CA ARG A 433 19.78 -4.21 -3.17
C ARG A 433 18.53 -3.44 -2.73
N GLY A 434 18.68 -2.13 -2.56
CA GLY A 434 17.61 -1.27 -2.06
C GLY A 434 17.24 -1.61 -0.62
N LYS A 435 18.17 -1.44 0.33
CA LYS A 435 17.94 -1.64 1.78
C LYS A 435 16.65 -0.96 2.24
N LEU A 436 16.43 0.27 1.78
CA LEU A 436 15.12 0.92 1.88
C LEU A 436 14.37 0.82 0.55
N GLN A 437 13.07 0.57 0.65
CA GLN A 437 12.13 0.44 -0.48
C GLN A 437 10.99 1.45 -0.31
N HIS A 438 10.55 2.03 -1.42
CA HIS A 438 9.21 2.63 -1.49
C HIS A 438 8.26 1.50 -1.86
N GLY A 439 7.38 1.12 -0.95
CA GLY A 439 6.47 0.01 -1.15
C GLY A 439 5.47 0.25 -2.28
N SER A 440 4.77 -0.80 -2.72
CA SER A 440 3.73 -0.70 -3.75
C SER A 440 2.63 0.29 -3.36
N ALA A 441 1.90 0.81 -4.33
CA ALA A 441 0.86 1.81 -4.11
C ALA A 441 -0.24 1.25 -3.19
N TRP A 442 -0.35 1.82 -1.98
CA TRP A 442 -1.09 1.22 -0.88
C TRP A 442 -2.58 1.61 -0.85
N TRP A 443 -3.43 0.63 -0.53
CA TRP A 443 -4.85 0.76 -0.24
C TRP A 443 -5.67 1.57 -1.26
N PHE A 444 -5.99 2.84 -1.01
CA PHE A 444 -6.74 3.66 -1.97
C PHE A 444 -5.93 3.94 -3.26
N ASN A 445 -4.61 3.78 -3.18
CA ASN A 445 -3.67 3.95 -4.28
C ASN A 445 -3.35 2.61 -4.99
N ASP A 446 -3.85 1.48 -4.49
CA ASP A 446 -3.90 0.21 -5.23
C ASP A 446 -4.94 0.36 -6.36
N CYS A 447 -4.50 0.99 -7.44
CA CYS A 447 -5.26 1.28 -8.65
C CYS A 447 -4.25 1.62 -9.77
N LYS A 448 -4.71 1.72 -11.02
CA LYS A 448 -3.81 1.92 -12.16
C LYS A 448 -3.00 3.22 -12.02
N GLU A 449 -3.68 4.30 -11.66
CA GLU A 449 -3.10 5.63 -11.55
C GLU A 449 -2.13 5.73 -10.36
N GLY A 450 -2.47 5.12 -9.22
CA GLY A 450 -1.63 5.08 -8.04
C GLY A 450 -0.39 4.21 -8.22
N MET A 451 -0.53 3.00 -8.81
CA MET A 451 0.60 2.15 -9.19
C MET A 451 1.53 2.86 -10.17
N GLU A 452 1.00 3.45 -11.25
CA GLU A 452 1.84 4.20 -12.19
C GLU A 452 2.55 5.39 -11.51
N ALA A 453 1.90 6.09 -10.58
CA ALA A 453 2.52 7.19 -9.84
C ALA A 453 3.64 6.70 -8.92
N GLN A 454 3.43 5.62 -8.16
CA GLN A 454 4.43 5.01 -7.28
C GLN A 454 5.64 4.51 -8.09
N LEU A 455 5.39 3.73 -9.16
CA LEU A 455 6.44 3.17 -10.02
C LEU A 455 7.27 4.27 -10.70
N LYS A 456 6.64 5.35 -11.18
CA LYS A 456 7.34 6.50 -11.77
C LYS A 456 8.20 7.26 -10.75
N ASN A 457 7.72 7.45 -9.53
CA ASN A 457 8.51 8.09 -8.47
C ASN A 457 9.71 7.23 -8.07
N LEU A 458 9.51 5.92 -7.84
CA LEU A 458 10.59 4.99 -7.53
C LEU A 458 11.62 4.86 -8.66
N ALA A 459 11.19 4.90 -9.92
CA ALA A 459 12.09 4.93 -11.08
C ALA A 459 12.89 6.24 -11.20
N ALA A 460 12.30 7.37 -10.82
CA ALA A 460 12.93 8.69 -10.94
C ALA A 460 13.95 9.00 -9.83
N GLY A 461 13.72 8.51 -8.60
CA GLY A 461 14.59 8.79 -7.45
C GLY A 461 15.23 7.56 -6.79
N GLY A 462 15.02 6.37 -7.33
CA GLY A 462 15.57 5.10 -6.83
C GLY A 462 16.01 4.17 -7.96
N VAL A 463 15.91 2.86 -7.75
CA VAL A 463 16.26 1.84 -8.75
C VAL A 463 15.09 0.88 -8.94
N LEU A 464 14.27 1.11 -9.97
CA LEU A 464 13.07 0.30 -10.24
C LEU A 464 13.37 -1.20 -10.37
N GLY A 465 14.51 -1.57 -10.96
CA GLY A 465 14.92 -2.98 -11.08
C GLY A 465 15.17 -3.70 -9.74
N ASN A 466 15.32 -2.97 -8.64
CA ASN A 466 15.44 -3.52 -7.29
C ASN A 466 14.10 -3.50 -6.51
N PHE A 467 12.99 -3.09 -7.15
CA PHE A 467 11.69 -3.00 -6.50
C PHE A 467 11.18 -4.40 -6.13
N ILE A 468 10.75 -4.56 -4.87
CA ILE A 468 10.27 -5.83 -4.32
C ILE A 468 8.89 -6.28 -4.85
N GLY A 469 8.19 -5.41 -5.59
CA GLY A 469 6.99 -5.77 -6.33
C GLY A 469 5.69 -5.57 -5.57
N MET A 470 4.75 -6.48 -5.79
CA MET A 470 3.36 -6.38 -5.32
C MET A 470 3.09 -7.29 -4.12
N LEU A 471 2.14 -6.84 -3.30
CA LEU A 471 1.51 -7.53 -2.16
C LEU A 471 -0.01 -7.26 -2.26
N THR A 472 -0.86 -8.09 -1.67
CA THR A 472 -2.32 -7.91 -1.80
C THR A 472 -2.94 -6.95 -0.78
N ASP A 473 -2.37 -6.85 0.44
CA ASP A 473 -2.96 -6.14 1.59
C ASP A 473 -4.42 -6.55 1.84
N SER A 474 -4.76 -7.80 1.48
CA SER A 474 -6.14 -8.25 1.40
C SER A 474 -6.45 -9.35 2.39
N ARG A 475 -7.73 -9.43 2.75
CA ARG A 475 -8.31 -10.54 3.51
C ARG A 475 -9.22 -11.45 2.65
N SER A 476 -9.27 -11.22 1.33
CA SER A 476 -9.98 -12.10 0.39
C SER A 476 -8.99 -13.00 -0.36
N PHE A 477 -9.25 -14.31 -0.37
CA PHE A 477 -8.47 -15.26 -1.15
C PHE A 477 -8.61 -15.08 -2.68
N LEU A 478 -9.58 -14.30 -3.17
CA LEU A 478 -9.67 -14.01 -4.62
C LEU A 478 -8.74 -12.86 -5.04
N SER A 479 -8.14 -12.13 -4.09
CA SER A 479 -7.35 -10.91 -4.33
C SER A 479 -6.07 -11.10 -5.16
N TYR A 480 -5.62 -12.33 -5.43
CA TYR A 480 -4.41 -12.60 -6.22
C TYR A 480 -4.46 -12.06 -7.66
N THR A 481 -5.65 -11.74 -8.18
CA THR A 481 -5.83 -10.97 -9.44
C THR A 481 -5.21 -9.56 -9.38
N ARG A 482 -4.94 -9.02 -8.19
CA ARG A 482 -4.17 -7.77 -7.99
C ARG A 482 -2.71 -7.92 -8.43
N HIS A 483 -2.11 -9.12 -8.32
CA HIS A 483 -0.79 -9.38 -8.91
C HIS A 483 -0.84 -9.40 -10.44
N GLU A 484 -1.87 -10.00 -11.06
CA GLU A 484 -2.09 -9.89 -12.51
C GLU A 484 -2.25 -8.42 -12.93
N TYR A 485 -3.09 -7.66 -12.23
CA TYR A 485 -3.33 -6.24 -12.49
C TYR A 485 -2.04 -5.41 -12.42
N PHE A 486 -1.26 -5.56 -11.35
CA PHE A 486 0.06 -4.95 -11.19
C PHE A 486 1.02 -5.32 -12.31
N ARG A 487 1.13 -6.61 -12.65
CA ARG A 487 2.05 -7.10 -13.69
C ARG A 487 1.72 -6.53 -15.06
N ARG A 488 0.43 -6.42 -15.40
CA ARG A 488 -0.04 -5.76 -16.62
C ARG A 488 0.36 -4.29 -16.65
N ILE A 489 0.17 -3.57 -15.54
CA ILE A 489 0.53 -2.14 -15.41
C ILE A 489 2.05 -1.93 -15.52
N LEU A 490 2.85 -2.77 -14.86
CA LEU A 490 4.31 -2.75 -14.95
C LEU A 490 4.78 -2.98 -16.40
N CYS A 491 4.26 -4.02 -17.06
CA CYS A 491 4.63 -4.33 -18.45
C CYS A 491 4.19 -3.21 -19.41
N ALA A 492 3.01 -2.60 -19.20
CA ALA A 492 2.54 -1.45 -19.97
C ALA A 492 3.43 -0.21 -19.78
N LEU A 493 3.87 0.07 -18.56
CA LEU A 493 4.77 1.20 -18.27
C LEU A 493 6.14 1.01 -18.96
N LEU A 494 6.73 -0.17 -18.82
CA LEU A 494 8.00 -0.52 -19.47
C LEU A 494 7.87 -0.52 -21.00
N GLY A 495 6.80 -1.12 -21.53
CA GLY A 495 6.54 -1.19 -22.97
C GLY A 495 6.41 0.19 -23.63
N ARG A 496 5.71 1.13 -22.98
CA ARG A 496 5.66 2.53 -23.42
C ARG A 496 7.03 3.19 -23.37
N TRP A 497 7.79 3.06 -22.28
CA TRP A 497 9.14 3.65 -22.21
C TRP A 497 10.08 3.11 -23.30
N VAL A 498 9.95 1.84 -23.68
CA VAL A 498 10.73 1.24 -24.78
C VAL A 498 10.27 1.78 -26.13
N GLU A 499 8.97 1.71 -26.46
CA GLU A 499 8.44 2.13 -27.77
C GLU A 499 8.49 3.66 -27.98
N GLU A 500 8.55 4.46 -26.91
CA GLU A 500 8.79 5.91 -26.95
C GLU A 500 10.28 6.28 -26.98
N GLY A 501 11.20 5.31 -26.92
CA GLY A 501 12.65 5.54 -26.95
C GLY A 501 13.25 6.11 -25.66
N GLN A 502 12.54 6.00 -24.53
CA GLN A 502 13.01 6.41 -23.21
C GLN A 502 13.87 5.32 -22.52
N PHE A 503 13.72 4.06 -22.94
CA PHE A 503 14.47 2.90 -22.43
C PHE A 503 14.86 1.97 -23.59
N PRO A 504 16.03 1.29 -23.57
CA PRO A 504 16.44 0.42 -24.68
C PRO A 504 15.59 -0.86 -24.77
N ASP A 505 15.34 -1.31 -26.00
CA ASP A 505 14.77 -2.63 -26.30
C ASP A 505 15.83 -3.75 -26.16
N ASP A 506 16.46 -3.84 -24.99
CA ASP A 506 17.21 -5.04 -24.59
C ASP A 506 16.20 -6.04 -24.01
N ARG A 507 15.68 -6.90 -24.90
CA ARG A 507 14.68 -7.90 -24.55
C ARG A 507 15.10 -8.76 -23.36
N GLN A 508 16.36 -9.20 -23.29
CA GLN A 508 16.82 -10.10 -22.23
C GLN A 508 16.95 -9.37 -20.88
N ALA A 509 17.35 -8.09 -20.88
CA ALA A 509 17.37 -7.27 -19.69
C ALA A 509 15.95 -6.94 -19.19
N LEU A 510 15.02 -6.63 -20.09
CA LEU A 510 13.62 -6.36 -19.77
C LEU A 510 12.91 -7.59 -19.19
N GLU A 511 13.12 -8.78 -19.78
CA GLU A 511 12.56 -10.03 -19.28
C GLU A 511 13.04 -10.37 -17.86
N ARG A 512 14.35 -10.20 -17.59
CA ARG A 512 14.89 -10.33 -16.22
C ARG A 512 14.28 -9.32 -15.26
N LEU A 513 14.24 -8.04 -15.62
CA LEU A 513 13.69 -6.97 -14.78
C LEU A 513 12.20 -7.22 -14.43
N VAL A 514 11.42 -7.72 -15.40
CA VAL A 514 10.02 -8.10 -15.17
C VAL A 514 9.90 -9.31 -14.24
N ALA A 515 10.72 -10.35 -14.41
CA ALA A 515 10.72 -11.52 -13.52
C ALA A 515 11.18 -11.16 -12.09
N ASP A 516 12.20 -10.31 -11.98
CA ASP A 516 12.76 -9.86 -10.70
C ASP A 516 11.74 -9.05 -9.90
N ILE A 517 11.11 -8.03 -10.50
CA ILE A 517 10.06 -7.23 -9.85
C ILE A 517 8.78 -8.06 -9.59
N SER A 518 8.45 -9.02 -10.45
CA SER A 518 7.23 -9.84 -10.30
C SER A 518 7.32 -10.91 -9.20
N TYR A 519 8.55 -11.26 -8.76
CA TYR A 519 8.78 -12.37 -7.83
C TYR A 519 10.16 -12.36 -7.13
N ARG A 520 11.27 -12.33 -7.88
CA ARG A 520 12.58 -12.71 -7.30
C ARG A 520 13.15 -11.68 -6.32
N ASN A 521 12.84 -10.40 -6.51
CA ASN A 521 13.28 -9.33 -5.63
C ASN A 521 12.71 -9.50 -4.22
N SER A 522 11.43 -9.88 -4.04
CA SER A 522 10.89 -10.15 -2.71
C SER A 522 11.50 -11.42 -2.11
N VAL A 523 11.67 -12.50 -2.88
CA VAL A 523 12.36 -13.73 -2.41
C VAL A 523 13.74 -13.41 -1.84
N ALA A 524 14.54 -12.62 -2.56
CA ALA A 524 15.87 -12.20 -2.11
C ALA A 524 15.81 -11.18 -0.95
N TYR A 525 14.95 -10.17 -1.05
CA TYR A 525 14.86 -9.08 -0.09
C TYR A 525 14.38 -9.51 1.31
N PHE A 526 13.56 -10.55 1.41
CA PHE A 526 13.15 -11.11 2.70
C PHE A 526 14.01 -12.32 3.13
N GLY A 527 14.85 -12.88 2.25
CA GLY A 527 15.68 -14.06 2.54
C GLY A 527 14.92 -15.39 2.41
N PHE A 528 13.81 -15.41 1.66
CA PHE A 528 12.95 -16.58 1.47
C PHE A 528 13.52 -17.66 0.54
N GLY A 529 14.69 -17.42 -0.07
CA GLY A 529 15.43 -18.46 -0.83
C GLY A 529 15.68 -19.75 -0.02
N ARG A 530 15.73 -19.67 1.32
CA ARG A 530 15.83 -20.83 2.23
C ARG A 530 14.69 -21.85 2.11
N TYR A 531 13.57 -21.48 1.48
CA TYR A 531 12.39 -22.34 1.32
C TYR A 531 12.32 -23.04 -0.05
N HIS A 532 13.32 -22.87 -0.94
CA HIS A 532 13.35 -23.49 -2.27
C HIS A 532 12.05 -23.32 -3.07
N LEU A 533 11.52 -22.09 -3.06
CA LEU A 533 10.23 -21.79 -3.67
C LEU A 533 10.28 -21.98 -5.19
N ARG A 534 9.23 -22.60 -5.75
CA ARG A 534 9.07 -22.78 -7.20
C ARG A 534 9.21 -21.44 -7.91
N GLY A 535 9.94 -21.39 -9.01
CA GLY A 535 10.17 -20.16 -9.80
C GLY A 535 11.23 -19.20 -9.25
N ALA A 536 11.80 -19.45 -8.06
CA ALA A 536 12.94 -18.69 -7.54
C ALA A 536 14.27 -19.08 -8.23
N GLU A 537 14.37 -20.31 -8.73
CA GLU A 537 15.60 -20.88 -9.32
C GLU A 537 15.72 -20.66 -10.84
N THR A 538 14.68 -20.17 -11.51
CA THR A 538 14.62 -20.04 -12.98
C THR A 538 15.08 -18.67 -13.47
N LEU A 539 16.21 -18.67 -14.22
CA LEU A 539 16.89 -17.58 -14.97
C LEU A 539 17.66 -16.54 -14.13
#